data_AF-A0A2K9PMP9-F1
#
_entry.id   AF-A0A2K9PMP9-F1
#
_cell.length_a   1.000
_cell.length_b   1.000
_cell.length_c   1.000
_cell.angle_alpha   90.00
_cell.angle_beta   90.00
_cell.angle_gamma   90.00
#
_symmetry.space_group_name_H-M   'P 1'
#
loop_
_entity.id
_entity.type
_entity.pdbx_description
1 polymer ?
#
loop_
_entity_poly.entity_id
_entity_poly.type
_entity_poly.pdbx_seq_one_letter_code
_entity_poly.pdbx_strand_id
1 'polypeptide(L)'
;MYIKFIKKYSLTIVGLILSTTILLFSIINDIDLFERFINQLILMEMYEVDEFIIPIFIFWLFAVFDMRKRQKTYKIEHEKVIIYKAMLSSANHVVNNFLNQMQVFKITAENTPNFDQDVLKLYNKIIKNAAEQIDSLGKIVDIDEKTIFKSVEPKPDLETIHQHPKTGINFGKKI
;
A
#
# COMPACT_ATOMS: atom_id res chain seq x y z
N MET A 1 -19.51 -3.53 26.57
CA MET A 1 -18.04 -3.58 26.80
C MET A 1 -17.50 -5.02 26.84
N TYR A 2 -18.18 -5.97 27.51
CA TYR A 2 -17.79 -7.40 27.58
C TYR A 2 -17.60 -8.12 26.23
N ILE A 3 -18.45 -7.84 25.24
CA ILE A 3 -18.43 -8.52 23.92
C ILE A 3 -17.13 -8.26 23.14
N LYS A 4 -16.49 -7.09 23.33
CA LYS A 4 -15.20 -6.78 22.68
C LYS A 4 -14.04 -7.57 23.29
N PHE A 5 -14.10 -7.88 24.58
CA PHE A 5 -13.05 -8.63 25.27
C PHE A 5 -13.06 -10.11 24.85
N ILE A 6 -14.25 -10.70 24.72
CA ILE A 6 -14.44 -12.10 24.27
C ILE A 6 -13.89 -12.31 22.85
N LYS A 7 -14.03 -11.34 21.94
CA LYS A 7 -13.47 -11.44 20.58
C LYS A 7 -11.95 -11.42 20.54
N LYS A 8 -11.29 -10.72 21.46
CA LYS A 8 -9.81 -10.61 21.49
C LYS A 8 -9.13 -11.87 22.02
N TYR A 9 -9.81 -12.59 22.91
CA TYR A 9 -9.31 -13.79 23.59
C TYR A 9 -10.08 -15.06 23.17
N SER A 10 -10.72 -15.04 22.00
CA SER A 10 -11.56 -16.17 21.55
C SER A 10 -10.78 -17.49 21.52
N LEU A 11 -9.52 -17.44 21.07
CA LEU A 11 -8.66 -18.63 20.98
C LEU A 11 -8.31 -19.20 22.36
N THR A 12 -8.01 -18.34 23.35
CA THR A 12 -7.68 -18.78 24.70
C THR A 12 -8.90 -19.31 25.44
N ILE A 13 -10.08 -18.73 25.21
CA ILE A 13 -11.35 -19.22 25.77
C ILE A 13 -11.70 -20.59 25.18
N VAL A 14 -11.56 -20.76 23.87
CA VAL A 14 -11.76 -22.07 23.21
C VAL A 14 -10.77 -23.09 23.77
N GLY A 15 -9.49 -22.72 23.92
CA GLY A 15 -8.48 -23.60 24.52
C GLY A 15 -8.82 -24.00 25.96
N LEU A 16 -9.32 -23.05 26.76
CA LEU A 16 -9.71 -23.30 28.15
C LEU A 16 -10.93 -24.23 28.26
N ILE A 17 -11.96 -24.01 27.45
CA ILE A 17 -13.14 -24.88 27.39
C ILE A 17 -12.73 -26.28 26.92
N LEU A 18 -11.90 -26.37 25.87
CA LEU A 18 -11.45 -27.64 25.34
C LEU A 18 -10.62 -28.42 26.37
N SER A 19 -9.65 -27.77 27.01
CA SER A 19 -8.82 -28.37 28.07
C SER A 19 -9.67 -28.87 29.23
N THR A 20 -10.63 -28.04 29.70
CA THR A 20 -11.54 -28.41 30.79
C THR A 20 -12.43 -29.60 30.40
N THR A 21 -12.92 -29.64 29.15
CA THR A 21 -13.77 -30.72 28.65
C THR A 21 -12.99 -32.03 28.56
N ILE A 22 -11.77 -31.99 28.01
CA ILE A 22 -10.89 -33.16 27.92
C ILE A 22 -10.57 -33.69 29.31
N LEU A 23 -10.26 -32.81 30.27
CA LEU A 23 -9.96 -33.19 31.65
C LEU A 23 -11.16 -33.87 32.31
N LEU A 24 -12.36 -33.29 32.20
CA LEU A 24 -13.59 -33.90 32.72
C LEU A 24 -13.86 -35.27 32.08
N PHE A 25 -13.68 -35.38 30.77
CA PHE A 25 -13.85 -36.65 30.06
C PHE A 25 -12.83 -37.71 30.51
N SER A 26 -11.59 -37.31 30.78
CA SER A 26 -10.53 -38.18 31.32
C SER A 26 -10.94 -38.76 32.67
N ILE A 27 -11.45 -37.90 33.58
CA ILE A 27 -11.88 -38.30 34.93
C ILE A 27 -13.09 -39.25 34.87
N ILE A 28 -14.09 -38.94 34.04
CA ILE A 28 -15.34 -39.73 33.97
C ILE A 28 -15.07 -41.16 33.48
N ASN A 29 -14.15 -41.33 32.53
CA ASN A 29 -13.88 -42.62 31.92
C ASN A 29 -12.72 -43.38 32.58
N ASP A 30 -12.11 -42.81 33.63
CA ASP A 30 -10.90 -43.34 34.29
C ASP A 30 -9.78 -43.63 33.27
N ILE A 31 -9.69 -42.78 32.23
CA ILE A 31 -8.69 -42.89 31.18
C ILE A 31 -7.52 -42.01 31.58
N ASP A 32 -6.36 -42.61 31.82
CA ASP A 32 -5.10 -41.86 31.86
C ASP A 32 -4.66 -41.53 30.43
N LEU A 33 -5.12 -40.37 29.94
CA LEU A 33 -4.82 -39.89 28.59
C LEU A 33 -3.31 -39.68 28.39
N PHE A 34 -2.59 -39.32 29.44
CA PHE A 34 -1.15 -39.09 29.35
C PHE A 34 -0.43 -40.43 29.19
N GLU A 35 -0.76 -41.43 30.00
CA GLU A 35 -0.17 -42.77 29.88
C GLU A 35 -0.48 -43.38 28.50
N ARG A 36 -1.72 -43.27 28.01
CA ARG A 36 -2.07 -43.73 26.65
C ARG A 36 -1.29 -43.01 25.56
N PHE A 37 -1.08 -41.70 25.70
CA PHE A 37 -0.28 -40.92 24.75
C PHE A 37 1.20 -41.33 24.77
N ILE A 38 1.78 -41.52 25.95
CA ILE A 38 3.15 -42.03 26.09
C ILE A 38 3.28 -43.44 25.48
N ASN A 39 2.32 -44.33 25.72
CA ASN A 39 2.32 -45.65 25.11
C ASN A 39 2.22 -45.58 23.58
N GLN A 40 1.49 -44.61 23.02
CA GLN A 40 1.50 -44.37 21.58
C GLN A 40 2.86 -43.86 21.07
N LEU A 41 3.52 -42.97 21.82
CA LEU A 41 4.86 -42.50 21.46
C LEU A 41 5.89 -43.64 21.49
N ILE A 42 5.83 -44.52 22.49
CA ILE A 42 6.70 -45.71 22.58
C ILE A 42 6.45 -46.64 21.38
N LEU A 43 5.18 -46.86 21.00
CA LEU A 43 4.87 -47.63 19.80
C LEU A 43 5.46 -46.97 18.54
N MET A 44 5.39 -45.63 18.42
CA MET A 44 5.97 -44.90 17.28
C MET A 44 7.50 -44.97 17.23
N GLU A 45 8.16 -44.94 18.39
CA GLU A 45 9.61 -45.14 18.53
C GLU A 45 10.02 -46.54 18.06
N MET A 46 9.25 -47.58 18.40
CA MET A 46 9.53 -48.95 17.89
C MET A 46 9.43 -49.06 16.37
N TYR A 47 8.61 -48.23 15.72
CA TYR A 47 8.45 -48.21 14.26
C TYR A 47 9.35 -47.15 13.58
N GLU A 48 10.21 -46.45 14.32
CA GLU A 48 11.09 -45.36 13.84
C GLU A 48 10.35 -44.24 13.07
N VAL A 49 9.04 -44.07 13.32
CA VAL A 49 8.20 -43.10 12.58
C VAL A 49 8.47 -41.67 13.05
N ASP A 50 8.99 -41.51 14.26
CA ASP A 50 9.35 -40.22 14.86
C ASP A 50 10.41 -39.48 14.05
N GLU A 51 11.36 -40.20 13.42
CA GLU A 51 12.39 -39.62 12.55
C GLU A 51 11.79 -38.85 11.37
N PHE A 52 10.62 -39.27 10.84
CA PHE A 52 9.92 -38.56 9.78
C PHE A 52 8.92 -37.53 10.30
N ILE A 53 8.24 -37.84 11.42
CA ILE A 53 7.18 -36.98 11.95
C ILE A 53 7.74 -35.68 12.51
N ILE A 54 8.89 -35.72 13.19
CA ILE A 54 9.49 -34.51 13.79
C ILE A 54 9.85 -33.47 12.69
N PRO A 55 10.58 -33.81 11.61
CA PRO A 55 10.85 -32.87 10.52
C PRO A 55 9.59 -32.36 9.84
N ILE A 56 8.60 -33.23 9.59
CA ILE A 56 7.33 -32.82 8.96
C ILE A 56 6.57 -31.84 9.86
N PHE A 57 6.53 -32.09 11.17
CA PHE A 57 5.88 -31.22 12.14
C PHE A 57 6.57 -29.86 12.24
N ILE A 58 7.90 -29.84 12.30
CA ILE A 58 8.69 -28.61 12.29
C ILE A 58 8.43 -27.81 11.01
N PHE A 59 8.46 -28.46 9.85
CA PHE A 59 8.15 -27.83 8.56
C PHE A 59 6.75 -27.21 8.57
N TRP A 60 5.74 -27.93 9.04
CA TRP A 60 4.37 -27.44 9.15
C TRP A 60 4.25 -26.22 10.08
N LEU A 61 4.95 -26.25 11.21
CA LEU A 61 4.96 -25.13 12.16
C LEU A 61 5.53 -23.86 11.52
N PHE A 62 6.66 -23.96 10.81
CA PHE A 62 7.23 -22.85 10.07
C PHE A 62 6.33 -22.39 8.92
N ALA A 63 5.72 -23.30 8.17
CA ALA A 63 4.79 -22.96 7.09
C ALA A 63 3.56 -22.19 7.60
N VAL A 64 2.98 -22.61 8.72
CA VAL A 64 1.83 -21.90 9.36
C VAL A 64 2.26 -20.53 9.88
N PHE A 65 3.44 -20.43 10.48
CA PHE A 65 3.96 -19.14 10.96
C PHE A 65 4.20 -18.16 9.80
N ASP A 66 4.83 -18.62 8.72
CA ASP A 66 5.06 -17.80 7.53
C ASP A 66 3.74 -17.37 6.89
N MET A 67 2.77 -18.29 6.77
CA MET A 67 1.45 -17.96 6.23
C MET A 67 0.74 -16.88 7.06
N ARG A 68 0.78 -16.98 8.40
CA ARG A 68 0.22 -15.94 9.29
C ARG A 68 0.93 -14.60 9.14
N LYS A 69 2.25 -14.60 8.96
CA LYS A 69 3.03 -13.38 8.74
C LYS A 69 2.64 -12.73 7.41
N ARG A 70 2.60 -13.50 6.32
CA ARG A 70 2.19 -13.03 4.98
C ARG A 70 0.79 -12.43 4.97
N GLN A 71 -0.17 -13.06 5.65
CA GLN A 71 -1.53 -12.52 5.74
C GLN A 71 -1.59 -11.13 6.39
N LYS A 72 -0.76 -10.87 7.41
CA LYS A 72 -0.69 -9.53 8.03
C LYS A 72 -0.10 -8.51 7.07
N THR A 73 1.02 -8.85 6.43
CA THR A 73 1.66 -7.97 5.46
C THR A 73 0.73 -7.64 4.30
N TYR A 74 0.07 -8.65 3.73
CA TYR A 74 -0.88 -8.47 2.63
C TYR A 74 -2.02 -7.53 2.99
N LYS A 75 -2.59 -7.66 4.21
CA LYS A 75 -3.65 -6.74 4.67
C LYS A 75 -3.15 -5.30 4.76
N ILE A 76 -1.96 -5.09 5.31
CA ILE A 76 -1.36 -3.76 5.43
C ILE A 76 -1.10 -3.16 4.05
N GLU A 77 -0.52 -3.92 3.13
CA GLU A 77 -0.26 -3.49 1.76
C GLU A 77 -1.56 -3.15 1.02
N HIS A 78 -2.58 -3.97 1.17
CA HIS A 78 -3.89 -3.73 0.56
C HIS A 78 -4.57 -2.48 1.14
N GLU A 79 -4.53 -2.28 2.46
CA GLU A 79 -5.04 -1.07 3.11
C GLU A 79 -4.30 0.18 2.62
N LYS A 80 -2.96 0.13 2.48
CA LYS A 80 -2.17 1.23 1.91
C LYS A 80 -2.64 1.58 0.49
N VAL A 81 -2.86 0.57 -0.36
CA VAL A 81 -3.36 0.78 -1.74
C VAL A 81 -4.74 1.44 -1.74
N ILE A 82 -5.66 1.00 -0.87
CA ILE A 82 -7.00 1.62 -0.76
C ILE A 82 -6.89 3.09 -0.36
N ILE A 83 -6.13 3.40 0.68
CA ILE A 83 -5.95 4.77 1.18
C ILE A 83 -5.35 5.66 0.08
N TYR A 84 -4.33 5.17 -0.63
CA TYR A 84 -3.71 5.90 -1.72
C TYR A 84 -4.71 6.19 -2.85
N LYS A 85 -5.48 5.19 -3.29
CA LYS A 85 -6.53 5.38 -4.32
C LYS A 85 -7.57 6.42 -3.89
N ALA A 86 -8.00 6.38 -2.63
CA ALA A 86 -8.94 7.36 -2.09
C ALA A 86 -8.34 8.78 -2.06
N MET A 87 -7.07 8.91 -1.69
CA MET A 87 -6.35 10.18 -1.69
C MET A 87 -6.20 10.74 -3.11
N LEU A 88 -5.79 9.90 -4.07
CA LEU A 88 -5.63 10.30 -5.46
C LEU A 88 -6.97 10.73 -6.08
N SER A 89 -8.04 9.98 -5.81
CA SER A 89 -9.40 10.36 -6.23
C SER A 89 -9.80 11.70 -5.64
N SER A 90 -9.53 11.93 -4.35
CA SER A 90 -9.82 13.20 -3.67
C SER A 90 -9.02 14.36 -4.27
N ALA A 91 -7.73 14.15 -4.55
CA ALA A 91 -6.87 15.13 -5.22
C ALA A 91 -7.40 15.46 -6.61
N ASN A 92 -7.80 14.46 -7.41
CA ASN A 92 -8.42 14.66 -8.72
C ASN A 92 -9.70 15.50 -8.63
N HIS A 93 -10.55 15.28 -7.62
CA HIS A 93 -11.73 16.12 -7.39
C HIS A 93 -11.35 17.57 -7.07
N VAL A 94 -10.39 17.80 -6.18
CA VAL A 94 -9.92 19.15 -5.83
C VAL A 94 -9.33 19.86 -7.05
N VAL A 95 -8.51 19.17 -7.83
CA VAL A 95 -7.94 19.71 -9.06
C VAL A 95 -9.01 20.03 -10.08
N ASN A 96 -9.98 19.14 -10.32
CA ASN A 96 -11.04 19.40 -11.28
C ASN A 96 -11.86 20.62 -10.89
N ASN A 97 -12.16 20.78 -9.60
CA ASN A 97 -12.82 21.99 -9.09
C ASN A 97 -11.97 23.24 -9.32
N PHE A 98 -10.66 23.16 -9.08
CA PHE A 98 -9.74 24.25 -9.35
C PHE A 98 -9.71 24.60 -10.85
N LEU A 99 -9.60 23.62 -11.75
CA LEU A 99 -9.64 23.84 -13.21
C LEU A 99 -10.94 24.52 -13.65
N ASN A 100 -12.08 24.15 -13.07
CA ASN A 100 -13.36 24.82 -13.32
C ASN A 100 -13.33 26.29 -12.88
N GLN A 101 -12.77 26.60 -11.69
CA GLN A 101 -12.62 27.98 -11.23
C GLN A 101 -11.69 28.79 -12.15
N MET A 102 -10.62 28.17 -12.64
CA MET A 102 -9.70 28.76 -13.60
C MET A 102 -10.40 29.07 -14.93
N GLN A 103 -11.30 28.21 -15.41
CA GLN A 103 -12.11 28.54 -16.60
C GLN A 103 -12.98 29.79 -16.40
N VAL A 104 -13.58 29.99 -15.23
CA VAL A 104 -14.35 31.20 -14.92
C VAL A 104 -13.46 32.44 -14.95
N PHE A 105 -12.25 32.34 -14.38
CA PHE A 105 -11.25 33.41 -14.45
C PHE A 105 -10.90 33.77 -15.90
N LYS A 106 -10.65 32.75 -16.75
CA LYS A 106 -10.36 32.95 -18.17
C LYS A 106 -11.47 33.72 -18.88
N ILE A 107 -12.73 33.31 -18.69
CA ILE A 107 -13.90 33.98 -19.29
C ILE A 107 -13.99 35.43 -18.82
N THR A 108 -13.69 35.69 -17.55
CA THR A 108 -13.70 37.06 -16.99
C THR A 108 -12.60 37.92 -17.61
N ALA A 109 -11.40 37.37 -17.75
CA ALA A 109 -10.26 38.04 -18.39
C ALA A 109 -10.52 38.33 -19.87
N GLU A 110 -11.09 37.38 -20.62
CA GLU A 110 -11.48 37.55 -22.03
C GLU A 110 -12.52 38.64 -22.24
N ASN A 111 -13.45 38.79 -21.29
CA ASN A 111 -14.48 39.83 -21.33
C ASN A 111 -14.03 41.19 -20.77
N THR A 112 -12.81 41.28 -20.21
CA THR A 112 -12.29 42.53 -19.65
C THR A 112 -11.62 43.37 -20.75
N PRO A 113 -12.08 44.61 -21.02
CA PRO A 113 -11.46 45.48 -22.00
C PRO A 113 -10.00 45.76 -21.65
N ASN A 114 -9.12 45.78 -22.67
CA ASN A 114 -7.68 46.01 -22.53
C ASN A 114 -6.90 44.96 -21.70
N PHE A 115 -7.45 43.76 -21.51
CA PHE A 115 -6.69 42.67 -20.90
C PHE A 115 -5.57 42.18 -21.84
N ASP A 116 -4.38 41.95 -21.30
CA ASP A 116 -3.20 41.51 -22.04
C ASP A 116 -3.39 40.09 -22.61
N GLN A 117 -3.36 39.98 -23.93
CA GLN A 117 -3.56 38.73 -24.66
C GLN A 117 -2.40 37.74 -24.47
N ASP A 118 -1.17 38.23 -24.24
CA ASP A 118 -0.02 37.35 -24.06
C ASP A 118 -0.03 36.71 -22.67
N VAL A 119 -0.51 37.45 -21.66
CA VAL A 119 -0.80 36.89 -20.33
C VAL A 119 -1.88 35.81 -20.42
N LEU A 120 -2.93 36.03 -21.21
CA LEU A 120 -3.99 35.04 -21.43
C LEU A 120 -3.50 33.77 -22.15
N LYS A 121 -2.59 33.90 -23.11
CA LYS A 121 -1.95 32.75 -23.77
C LYS A 121 -1.06 31.95 -22.81
N LEU A 122 -0.22 32.64 -22.03
CA LEU A 122 0.64 32.01 -21.04
C LEU A 122 -0.20 31.26 -19.99
N TYR A 123 -1.27 31.89 -19.53
CA TYR A 123 -2.26 31.29 -18.65
C TYR A 123 -2.84 29.98 -19.21
N ASN A 124 -3.33 30.01 -20.45
CA ASN A 124 -3.90 28.82 -21.10
C ASN A 124 -2.86 27.69 -21.21
N LYS A 125 -1.59 28.02 -21.53
CA LYS A 125 -0.50 27.04 -21.60
C LYS A 125 -0.25 26.37 -20.25
N ILE A 126 -0.17 27.16 -19.18
CA ILE A 126 0.07 26.64 -17.81
C ILE A 126 -1.08 25.73 -17.36
N ILE A 127 -2.33 26.18 -17.53
CA ILE A 127 -3.51 25.40 -17.12
C ILE A 127 -3.62 24.09 -17.90
N LYS A 128 -3.39 24.13 -19.22
CA LYS A 128 -3.39 22.93 -20.05
C LYS A 128 -2.30 21.94 -19.62
N ASN A 129 -1.07 22.41 -19.42
CA ASN A 129 0.04 21.57 -18.99
C ASN A 129 -0.24 20.94 -17.62
N ALA A 130 -0.77 21.71 -16.66
CA ALA A 130 -1.13 21.20 -15.33
C ALA A 130 -2.25 20.15 -15.41
N ALA A 131 -3.29 20.38 -16.23
CA ALA A 131 -4.38 19.43 -16.43
C ALA A 131 -3.88 18.10 -17.01
N GLU A 132 -2.99 18.14 -18.01
CA GLU A 132 -2.39 16.95 -18.62
C GLU A 132 -1.52 16.15 -17.63
N GLN A 133 -0.73 16.83 -16.78
CA GLN A 133 0.08 16.18 -15.75
C GLN A 133 -0.79 15.49 -14.70
N ILE A 134 -1.90 16.12 -14.28
CA ILE A 134 -2.79 15.57 -13.26
C ILE A 134 -3.60 14.39 -13.82
N ASP A 135 -4.07 14.47 -15.07
CA ASP A 135 -4.70 13.35 -15.75
C ASP A 135 -3.73 12.16 -15.93
N SER A 136 -2.45 12.43 -16.19
CA SER A 136 -1.40 11.40 -16.26
C SER A 136 -1.18 10.71 -14.92
N LEU A 137 -1.17 11.47 -13.82
CA LEU A 137 -1.11 10.93 -12.44
C LEU A 137 -2.33 10.08 -12.10
N GLY A 138 -3.53 10.49 -12.53
CA GLY A 138 -4.78 9.76 -12.28
C GLY A 138 -4.88 8.41 -12.99
N LYS A 139 -4.11 8.20 -14.07
CA LYS A 139 -4.10 6.97 -14.88
C LYS A 139 -3.12 5.90 -14.42
N ILE A 140 -2.35 6.16 -13.35
CA ILE A 140 -1.39 5.20 -12.82
C ILE A 140 -2.14 4.02 -12.16
N VAL A 141 -2.14 2.88 -12.85
CA VAL A 141 -2.79 1.64 -12.37
C VAL A 141 -1.92 0.91 -11.35
N ASP A 142 -0.59 0.93 -11.54
CA ASP A 142 0.39 0.33 -10.64
C ASP A 142 1.13 1.40 -9.82
N ILE A 143 0.94 1.33 -8.51
CA ILE A 143 1.53 2.24 -7.53
C ILE A 143 2.96 1.76 -7.24
N ASP A 144 3.87 2.05 -8.17
CA ASP A 144 5.31 1.96 -7.96
C ASP A 144 5.90 3.37 -7.90
N GLU A 145 6.87 3.58 -7.02
CA GLU A 145 7.53 4.88 -6.80
C GLU A 145 8.07 5.44 -8.11
N LYS A 146 8.69 4.59 -8.93
CA LYS A 146 9.25 4.96 -10.23
C LYS A 146 8.17 5.39 -11.24
N THR A 147 7.00 4.77 -11.18
CA THR A 147 5.87 5.09 -12.06
C THR A 147 5.24 6.44 -11.69
N ILE A 148 5.17 6.74 -10.38
CA ILE A 148 4.69 8.03 -9.88
C ILE A 148 5.63 9.16 -10.33
N PHE A 149 6.94 9.01 -10.13
CA PHE A 149 7.91 10.05 -10.50
C PHE A 149 7.92 10.33 -12.01
N LYS A 150 7.89 9.29 -12.85
CA LYS A 150 7.85 9.47 -14.31
C LYS A 150 6.60 10.17 -14.81
N SER A 151 5.48 10.08 -14.09
CA SER A 151 4.20 10.66 -14.50
C SER A 151 4.10 12.16 -14.21
N VAL A 152 5.00 12.70 -13.38
CA VAL A 152 5.05 14.13 -13.01
C VAL A 152 6.23 14.88 -13.63
N GLU A 153 7.07 14.19 -14.40
CA GLU A 153 8.20 14.84 -15.08
C GLU A 153 7.68 15.89 -16.08
N PRO A 154 8.16 17.14 -16.01
CA PRO A 154 7.85 18.14 -17.02
C PRO A 154 8.28 17.62 -18.39
N LYS A 155 7.33 17.50 -19.33
CA LYS A 155 7.68 17.20 -20.71
C LYS A 155 8.55 18.36 -21.23
N PRO A 156 9.74 18.09 -21.77
CA PRO A 156 10.56 19.16 -22.32
C PRO A 156 9.79 19.81 -23.47
N ASP A 157 9.47 21.10 -23.32
CA ASP A 157 8.93 21.91 -24.40
C ASP A 157 9.94 21.87 -25.56
N LEU A 158 9.52 21.28 -26.69
CA LEU A 158 10.31 21.18 -27.93
C LEU A 158 10.64 22.56 -28.58
N GLU A 159 10.39 23.67 -27.89
CA GLU A 159 10.62 25.04 -28.38
C GLU A 159 11.93 25.69 -27.90
N THR A 160 12.74 25.05 -27.04
CA THR A 160 14.00 25.67 -26.56
C THR A 160 15.25 25.36 -27.40
N ILE A 161 15.14 24.73 -28.57
CA ILE A 161 16.32 24.39 -29.40
C ILE A 161 16.86 25.57 -30.22
N HIS A 162 16.15 26.69 -30.35
CA HIS A 162 16.66 27.84 -31.09
C HIS A 162 16.51 29.15 -30.32
N GLN A 163 17.56 29.53 -29.59
CA GLN A 163 18.30 30.81 -29.70
C GLN A 163 18.90 31.23 -28.37
N HIS A 164 20.22 31.06 -28.23
CA HIS A 164 21.05 32.07 -27.55
C HIS A 164 22.44 32.09 -28.21
N PRO A 165 22.84 33.18 -28.89
CA PRO A 165 24.22 33.34 -29.35
C PRO A 165 25.13 33.51 -28.13
N LYS A 166 26.20 32.72 -28.09
CA LYS A 166 27.27 32.85 -27.09
C LYS A 166 27.98 34.20 -27.27
N THR A 167 27.60 35.20 -26.49
CA THR A 167 28.48 36.34 -26.23
C THR A 167 29.45 35.93 -25.13
N GLY A 168 30.66 35.56 -25.54
CA GLY A 168 31.78 35.36 -24.64
C GLY A 168 32.17 36.68 -24.00
N ILE A 169 32.00 36.80 -22.69
CA ILE A 169 32.68 37.80 -21.89
C ILE A 169 33.73 37.07 -21.05
N ASN A 170 34.97 37.22 -21.49
CA ASN A 170 36.19 36.76 -20.84
C ASN A 170 36.49 37.72 -19.68
N PHE A 171 36.26 37.29 -18.44
CA PHE A 171 36.78 38.01 -17.29
C PHE A 171 38.18 37.52 -16.97
N GLY A 172 39.13 38.40 -17.31
CA GLY A 172 40.55 38.25 -17.06
C GLY A 172 40.85 38.04 -15.58
N LYS A 173 41.69 37.05 -15.35
CA LYS A 173 42.41 36.80 -14.11
C LYS A 173 43.46 37.91 -13.93
N LYS A 174 43.38 38.69 -12.86
CA LYS A 174 44.52 39.49 -12.38
C LYS A 174 44.63 39.39 -10.86
N ILE A 175 45.72 38.72 -10.50
CA ILE A 175 46.57 38.79 -9.29
C ILE A 175 45.87 38.55 -7.96
#